data_AF-A0A5T2ZL39-F1
#
_entry.id   AF-A0A5T2ZL39-F1
#
_cell.length_a   1.000
_cell.length_b   1.000
_cell.length_c   1.000
_cell.angle_alpha   90.00
_cell.angle_beta   90.00
_cell.angle_gamma   90.00
#
_symmetry.space_group_name_H-M   'P 1'
#
loop_
_entity.id
_entity.type
_entity.pdbx_description
1 polymer ?
#
loop_
_entity_poly.entity_id
_entity_poly.type
_entity_poly.pdbx_seq_one_letter_code
_entity_poly.pdbx_strand_id
1 'polypeptide(L)'
;QNGADIPDKGLFAQNIGAALAFSGGIHIGGDSNPWTTAEFIVWLESQGAFNHRYWMCRGSWSYADNKTITDTGCGNICLAGAVVEVMGFRGAMTIRVTTPTTTSGGGIASAQFTYIDNGGDYSPGWRRDFNTINKPTAGDVGALPVTGGRLNGPLGIGTDNALGGNSLVLGDNDTGFKQDGDGVLGIYANNARVGYIDNSGLHMSVDIFTNGGIRAGDGKRLSLTSNNNSTMAATFNLWGGADRPTVIELDDDQGWQFYSQRNTDGSISFRVNGQMEPNSYSNFDSRYVQDIRLGSLQYGQVWNGPGFSDTSGYVITGIINGNSDELVDGAHRRPIQKLIGNQWYNVVSI
;
A
#
# COMPACT_ATOMS: atom_id res chain seq x y z
N GLN A 1 81.91 -16.48 15.80
CA GLN A 1 81.87 -16.54 17.27
C GLN A 1 80.51 -16.06 17.79
N ASN A 2 79.36 -16.66 17.41
CA ASN A 2 77.99 -16.14 17.73
C ASN A 2 77.84 -14.60 17.62
N GLY A 3 78.54 -13.97 16.68
CA GLY A 3 78.57 -12.51 16.49
C GLY A 3 79.53 -11.72 17.41
N ALA A 4 80.34 -12.36 18.26
CA ALA A 4 81.38 -11.70 19.06
C ALA A 4 82.53 -11.13 18.21
N ASP A 5 82.73 -11.68 17.01
CA ASP A 5 83.69 -11.21 16.01
C ASP A 5 83.21 -9.98 15.22
N ILE A 6 81.98 -9.51 15.45
CA ILE A 6 81.39 -8.38 14.75
C ILE A 6 81.53 -7.13 15.63
N PRO A 7 82.39 -6.16 15.28
CA PRO A 7 82.66 -4.98 16.12
C PRO A 7 81.43 -4.07 16.29
N ASP A 8 80.64 -3.95 15.22
CA ASP A 8 79.39 -3.21 15.20
C ASP A 8 78.29 -4.10 14.61
N LYS A 9 77.51 -4.72 15.49
CA LYS A 9 76.40 -5.60 15.13
C LYS A 9 75.27 -4.83 14.44
N GLY A 10 75.10 -3.55 14.77
CA GLY A 10 74.08 -2.68 14.17
C GLY A 10 74.41 -2.38 12.72
N LEU A 11 75.60 -1.85 12.46
CA LEU A 11 76.09 -1.59 11.10
C LEU A 11 76.19 -2.87 10.26
N PHE A 12 76.61 -3.98 10.86
CA PHE A 12 76.61 -5.27 10.19
C PHE A 12 75.20 -5.66 9.72
N ALA A 13 74.19 -5.61 10.61
CA ALA A 13 72.81 -5.92 10.27
C ALA A 13 72.24 -4.99 9.17
N GLN A 14 72.62 -3.71 9.19
CA GLN A 14 72.26 -2.75 8.13
C GLN A 14 72.84 -3.16 6.79
N ASN A 15 74.14 -3.45 6.74
CA ASN A 15 74.86 -3.73 5.49
C ASN A 15 74.39 -5.01 4.80
N ILE A 16 74.05 -6.05 5.57
CA ILE A 16 73.54 -7.31 5.02
C ILE A 16 72.03 -7.28 4.74
N GLY A 17 71.33 -6.19 5.08
CA GLY A 17 69.89 -6.07 4.91
C GLY A 17 69.06 -6.96 5.83
N ALA A 18 69.61 -7.33 7.00
CA ALA A 18 68.89 -8.14 7.97
C ALA A 18 67.77 -7.33 8.65
N ALA A 19 66.67 -8.02 8.98
CA ALA A 19 65.61 -7.43 9.79
C ALA A 19 66.11 -7.13 11.21
N LEU A 20 65.90 -5.90 11.68
CA LEU A 20 66.25 -5.50 13.04
C LEU A 20 65.01 -5.56 13.95
N ALA A 21 65.03 -6.48 14.91
CA ALA A 21 64.13 -6.46 16.06
C ALA A 21 64.69 -5.53 17.14
N PHE A 22 64.30 -4.25 17.10
CA PHE A 22 64.90 -3.18 17.89
C PHE A 22 64.59 -3.27 19.39
N SER A 23 63.31 -3.47 19.73
CA SER A 23 62.86 -3.57 21.13
C SER A 23 61.56 -4.34 21.26
N GLY A 24 61.41 -5.06 22.37
CA GLY A 24 60.18 -5.78 22.74
C GLY A 24 59.20 -4.98 23.61
N GLY A 25 59.52 -3.74 23.99
CA GLY A 25 58.69 -2.91 24.87
C GLY A 25 59.23 -1.49 25.07
N ILE A 26 59.35 -0.73 23.99
CA ILE A 26 59.82 0.67 24.03
C ILE A 26 58.69 1.64 24.35
N HIS A 27 58.97 2.71 25.11
CA HIS A 27 58.04 3.84 25.26
C HIS A 27 58.06 4.69 23.99
N ILE A 28 57.07 4.50 23.11
CA ILE A 28 57.00 5.18 21.83
C ILE A 28 56.52 6.61 22.06
N GLY A 29 57.48 7.54 22.16
CA GLY A 29 57.27 8.97 22.36
C GLY A 29 57.22 9.43 23.83
N GLY A 30 57.21 8.51 24.79
CA GLY A 30 57.45 8.79 26.22
C GLY A 30 56.32 9.48 26.98
N ASP A 31 55.19 9.74 26.33
CA ASP A 31 53.97 10.27 26.95
C ASP A 31 52.73 9.87 26.10
N SER A 32 51.53 10.27 26.51
CA SER A 32 50.24 9.92 25.87
C SER A 32 49.64 11.02 24.97
N ASN A 33 50.38 12.09 24.69
CA ASN A 33 49.94 13.14 23.78
C ASN A 33 49.77 12.59 22.35
N PRO A 34 48.88 13.18 21.54
CA PRO A 34 48.72 12.74 20.17
C PRO A 34 49.97 13.03 19.34
N TRP A 35 50.18 12.22 18.29
CA TRP A 35 51.13 12.49 17.22
C TRP A 35 50.42 12.60 15.88
N THR A 36 50.95 13.48 15.05
CA THR A 36 50.76 13.41 13.59
C THR A 36 51.61 12.29 13.00
N THR A 37 51.25 11.86 11.81
CA THR A 37 52.03 10.87 11.04
C THR A 37 53.45 11.38 10.79
N ALA A 38 53.63 12.67 10.54
CA ALA A 38 54.94 13.28 10.34
C ALA A 38 55.83 13.18 11.59
N GLU A 39 55.30 13.48 12.78
CA GLU A 39 56.03 13.36 14.04
C GLU A 39 56.39 11.91 14.35
N PHE A 40 55.49 10.97 14.06
CA PHE A 40 55.78 9.55 14.20
C PHE A 40 56.93 9.10 13.29
N ILE A 41 56.95 9.55 12.03
CA ILE A 41 58.02 9.24 11.08
C ILE A 41 59.35 9.88 11.54
N VAL A 42 59.34 11.12 12.05
CA VAL A 42 60.53 11.74 12.65
C VAL A 42 61.04 10.93 13.85
N TRP A 43 60.14 10.43 14.69
CA TRP A 43 60.54 9.55 15.79
C TRP A 43 61.17 8.25 15.27
N LEU A 44 60.57 7.59 14.26
CA LEU A 44 61.15 6.39 13.65
C LEU A 44 62.56 6.66 13.07
N GLU A 45 62.76 7.81 12.44
CA GLU A 45 64.07 8.24 11.95
C GLU A 45 65.09 8.41 13.09
N SER A 46 64.66 8.99 14.22
CA SER A 46 65.53 9.12 15.40
C SER A 46 65.93 7.77 16.02
N GLN A 47 65.12 6.73 15.81
CA GLN A 47 65.44 5.35 16.23
C GLN A 47 66.28 4.59 15.19
N GLY A 48 66.66 5.24 14.08
CA GLY A 48 67.42 4.62 12.99
C GLY A 48 66.61 3.66 12.12
N ALA A 49 65.27 3.69 12.17
CA ALA A 49 64.42 2.73 11.47
C ALA A 49 64.69 2.71 9.94
N PHE A 50 64.94 3.87 9.34
CA PHE A 50 65.21 4.01 7.91
C PHE A 50 66.65 3.66 7.48
N ASN A 51 67.53 3.31 8.44
CA ASN A 51 68.87 2.78 8.15
C ASN A 51 68.84 1.25 7.90
N HIS A 52 67.71 0.61 8.14
CA HIS A 52 67.50 -0.82 7.93
C HIS A 52 66.44 -1.05 6.85
N ARG A 53 66.60 -2.12 6.04
CA ARG A 53 65.60 -2.50 5.03
C ARG A 53 64.30 -2.99 5.65
N TYR A 54 64.40 -3.60 6.82
CA TYR A 54 63.30 -4.02 7.67
C TYR A 54 63.68 -3.72 9.12
N TRP A 55 62.87 -2.92 9.79
CA TRP A 55 63.02 -2.58 11.19
C TRP A 55 61.70 -2.85 11.91
N MET A 56 61.76 -3.37 13.13
CA MET A 56 60.55 -3.52 13.93
C MET A 56 60.78 -3.23 15.41
N CYS A 57 59.74 -2.77 16.08
CA CYS A 57 59.70 -2.70 17.52
C CYS A 57 58.31 -3.04 18.05
N ARG A 58 58.22 -3.25 19.36
CA ARG A 58 56.95 -3.33 20.08
C ARG A 58 56.89 -2.22 21.11
N GLY A 59 55.80 -1.47 21.12
CA GLY A 59 55.50 -0.49 22.16
C GLY A 59 55.29 -1.15 23.51
N SER A 60 55.68 -0.50 24.60
CA SER A 60 55.41 -0.97 25.96
C SER A 60 53.89 -0.96 26.24
N TRP A 61 53.43 -1.72 27.24
CA TRP A 61 52.01 -1.77 27.59
C TRP A 61 51.50 -0.51 28.34
N SER A 62 52.36 0.47 28.57
CA SER A 62 52.00 1.69 29.29
C SER A 62 51.25 2.67 28.38
N TYR A 63 49.94 2.80 28.58
CA TYR A 63 49.15 3.80 27.85
C TYR A 63 49.61 5.24 28.10
N ALA A 64 50.20 5.52 29.27
CA ALA A 64 50.66 6.86 29.63
C ALA A 64 51.95 7.27 28.93
N ASP A 65 52.75 6.29 28.47
CA ASP A 65 54.09 6.52 27.93
C ASP A 65 54.19 6.24 26.42
N ASN A 66 53.06 5.97 25.76
CA ASN A 66 53.00 5.71 24.33
C ASN A 66 51.99 6.63 23.65
N LYS A 67 52.41 7.17 22.52
CA LYS A 67 51.63 8.11 21.73
C LYS A 67 50.47 7.43 21.00
N THR A 68 49.54 8.25 20.52
CA THR A 68 48.47 7.83 19.60
C THR A 68 48.55 8.67 18.33
N ILE A 69 48.59 8.03 17.16
CA ILE A 69 48.58 8.73 15.86
C ILE A 69 47.14 9.06 15.47
N THR A 70 46.83 10.32 15.18
CA THR A 70 45.43 10.79 15.07
C THR A 70 45.03 11.35 13.70
N ASP A 71 45.96 11.55 12.78
CA ASP A 71 45.75 12.15 11.45
C ASP A 71 45.65 11.11 10.32
N THR A 72 45.40 9.85 10.64
CA THR A 72 45.52 8.73 9.70
C THR A 72 44.39 8.69 8.65
N GLY A 73 43.25 9.32 8.92
CA GLY A 73 42.04 9.25 8.09
C GLY A 73 41.33 7.89 8.10
N CYS A 74 41.92 6.84 8.69
CA CYS A 74 41.34 5.50 8.81
C CYS A 74 41.23 5.00 10.26
N GLY A 75 41.25 5.93 11.22
CA GLY A 75 41.11 5.68 12.66
C GLY A 75 42.43 5.82 13.43
N ASN A 76 42.34 6.24 14.69
CA ASN A 76 43.51 6.49 15.52
C ASN A 76 44.32 5.20 15.77
N ILE A 77 45.65 5.33 15.84
CA ILE A 77 46.58 4.23 16.07
C ILE A 77 47.22 4.42 17.44
N CYS A 78 46.75 3.68 18.45
CA CYS A 78 47.38 3.64 19.77
C CYS A 78 48.65 2.78 19.71
N LEU A 79 49.79 3.33 20.09
CA LEU A 79 51.10 2.65 19.98
C LEU A 79 51.46 1.80 21.21
N ALA A 80 50.71 1.93 22.31
CA ALA A 80 50.87 1.08 23.49
C ALA A 80 50.63 -0.39 23.13
N GLY A 81 51.62 -1.25 23.38
CA GLY A 81 51.55 -2.68 23.07
C GLY A 81 51.50 -3.02 21.57
N ALA A 82 51.52 -2.03 20.67
CA ALA A 82 51.45 -2.23 19.24
C ALA A 82 52.79 -2.72 18.68
N VAL A 83 52.73 -3.53 17.63
CA VAL A 83 53.91 -3.90 16.84
C VAL A 83 54.03 -2.91 15.69
N VAL A 84 55.20 -2.28 15.56
CA VAL A 84 55.53 -1.37 14.47
C VAL A 84 56.58 -2.02 13.60
N GLU A 85 56.32 -2.10 12.30
CA GLU A 85 57.21 -2.64 11.28
C GLU A 85 57.44 -1.56 10.23
N VAL A 86 58.70 -1.27 9.91
CA VAL A 86 59.12 -0.30 8.91
C VAL A 86 59.91 -1.04 7.84
N MET A 87 59.45 -0.95 6.61
CA MET A 87 60.04 -1.56 5.43
C MET A 87 60.43 -0.46 4.45
N GLY A 88 61.63 -0.55 3.86
CA GLY A 88 62.12 0.44 2.90
C GLY A 88 63.06 1.47 3.51
N PHE A 89 63.00 2.72 3.03
CA PHE A 89 63.87 3.83 3.47
C PHE A 89 63.10 5.15 3.42
N ARG A 90 63.68 6.27 3.90
CA ARG A 90 62.94 7.53 4.11
C ARG A 90 62.26 8.11 2.87
N GLY A 91 62.75 7.83 1.67
CA GLY A 91 62.13 8.29 0.41
C GLY A 91 61.13 7.30 -0.21
N ALA A 92 61.06 6.07 0.30
CA ALA A 92 60.13 5.03 -0.15
C ALA A 92 59.92 4.04 1.01
N MET A 93 58.89 4.28 1.81
CA MET A 93 58.62 3.55 3.05
C MET A 93 57.24 2.90 3.05
N THR A 94 57.18 1.74 3.69
CA THR A 94 55.95 1.13 4.16
C THR A 94 56.05 0.98 5.67
N ILE A 95 55.10 1.54 6.41
CA ILE A 95 55.01 1.35 7.86
C ILE A 95 53.76 0.55 8.14
N ARG A 96 53.89 -0.58 8.83
CA ARG A 96 52.77 -1.38 9.30
C ARG A 96 52.70 -1.32 10.82
N VAL A 97 51.50 -1.06 11.34
CA VAL A 97 51.25 -1.06 12.78
C VAL A 97 50.12 -2.03 13.09
N THR A 98 50.40 -3.02 13.93
CA THR A 98 49.41 -3.98 14.42
C THR A 98 49.06 -3.64 15.85
N THR A 99 47.83 -3.17 16.08
CA THR A 99 47.36 -2.80 17.41
C THR A 99 46.96 -4.02 18.23
N PRO A 100 47.12 -3.98 19.56
CA PRO A 100 46.71 -5.08 20.42
C PRO A 100 45.18 -5.18 20.56
N THR A 101 44.71 -6.18 21.31
CA THR A 101 43.27 -6.46 21.50
C THR A 101 42.52 -5.40 22.31
N THR A 102 43.23 -4.47 22.95
CA THR A 102 42.68 -3.33 23.70
C THR A 102 43.53 -2.09 23.48
N THR A 103 42.92 -0.90 23.48
CA THR A 103 43.59 0.38 23.20
C THR A 103 43.07 1.48 24.12
N SER A 104 43.78 2.61 24.17
CA SER A 104 43.34 3.87 24.79
C SER A 104 43.40 5.03 23.78
N GLY A 105 43.03 6.25 24.19
CA GLY A 105 43.17 7.44 23.33
C GLY A 105 42.30 7.45 22.06
N GLY A 106 41.22 6.65 22.06
CA GLY A 106 40.37 6.45 20.87
C GLY A 106 41.00 5.58 19.78
N GLY A 107 42.11 4.89 20.06
CA GLY A 107 42.75 3.99 19.12
C GLY A 107 41.89 2.78 18.74
N ILE A 108 42.02 2.28 17.52
CA ILE A 108 41.30 1.08 17.07
C ILE A 108 42.07 -0.17 17.49
N ALA A 109 41.45 -1.03 18.31
CA ALA A 109 42.01 -2.30 18.74
C ALA A 109 41.87 -3.39 17.66
N SER A 110 42.70 -4.44 17.75
CA SER A 110 42.68 -5.61 16.87
C SER A 110 42.71 -5.25 15.37
N ALA A 111 43.48 -4.23 15.02
CA ALA A 111 43.55 -3.69 13.66
C ALA A 111 44.99 -3.67 13.14
N GLN A 112 45.12 -3.76 11.83
CA GLN A 112 46.38 -3.56 11.12
C GLN A 112 46.26 -2.29 10.29
N PHE A 113 47.22 -1.40 10.47
CA PHE A 113 47.34 -0.15 9.73
C PHE A 113 48.57 -0.22 8.85
N THR A 114 48.45 0.18 7.59
CA THR A 114 49.58 0.25 6.66
C THR A 114 49.66 1.66 6.08
N TYR A 115 50.75 2.35 6.37
CA TYR A 115 51.15 3.59 5.72
C TYR A 115 52.08 3.25 4.56
N ILE A 116 51.86 3.88 3.41
CA ILE A 116 52.76 3.78 2.26
C ILE A 116 53.08 5.20 1.82
N ASP A 117 54.36 5.50 1.63
CA ASP A 117 54.85 6.75 1.08
C ASP A 117 56.01 6.49 0.12
N ASN A 118 55.84 6.88 -1.14
CA ASN A 118 56.85 6.81 -2.20
C ASN A 118 57.19 8.20 -2.77
N GLY A 119 56.91 9.26 -2.00
CA GLY A 119 56.98 10.66 -2.41
C GLY A 119 55.60 11.32 -2.47
N GLY A 120 55.55 12.64 -2.26
CA GLY A 120 54.30 13.40 -2.13
C GLY A 120 53.34 13.26 -3.32
N ASP A 121 53.87 13.10 -4.53
CA ASP A 121 53.07 12.93 -5.76
C ASP A 121 52.41 11.54 -5.88
N TYR A 122 52.76 10.59 -5.00
CA TYR A 122 52.27 9.21 -5.03
C TYR A 122 51.16 8.92 -4.01
N SER A 123 50.44 9.96 -3.56
CA SER A 123 49.31 9.86 -2.63
C SER A 123 49.64 9.07 -1.36
N PRO A 124 50.64 9.51 -0.58
CA PRO A 124 51.01 8.83 0.66
C PRO A 124 49.83 8.83 1.64
N GLY A 125 49.65 7.72 2.37
CA GLY A 125 48.51 7.61 3.26
C GLY A 125 48.38 6.28 4.00
N TRP A 126 47.59 6.31 5.07
CA TRP A 126 47.26 5.14 5.87
C TRP A 126 46.08 4.37 5.28
N ARG A 127 46.09 3.07 5.51
CA ARG A 127 45.00 2.12 5.23
C ARG A 127 44.78 1.27 6.47
N ARG A 128 43.53 0.94 6.77
CA ARG A 128 43.18 0.02 7.85
C ARG A 128 42.57 -1.24 7.26
N ASP A 129 43.10 -2.39 7.64
CA ASP A 129 42.55 -3.68 7.23
C ASP A 129 41.36 -4.07 8.12
N PHE A 130 40.31 -4.60 7.49
CA PHE A 130 39.16 -5.16 8.18
C PHE A 130 39.33 -6.66 8.42
N ASN A 131 38.78 -7.16 9.52
CA ASN A 131 38.83 -8.57 9.92
C ASN A 131 37.57 -8.97 10.70
N THR A 132 37.56 -10.18 11.26
CA THR A 132 36.40 -10.74 11.99
C THR A 132 36.07 -10.01 13.29
N ILE A 133 37.00 -9.22 13.86
CA ILE A 133 36.80 -8.36 15.03
C ILE A 133 36.62 -6.90 14.60
N ASN A 134 37.53 -6.37 13.78
CA ASN A 134 37.44 -5.05 13.16
C ASN A 134 36.63 -5.12 11.86
N LYS A 135 35.30 -5.22 11.96
CA LYS A 135 34.41 -5.30 10.78
C LYS A 135 34.18 -3.93 10.15
N PRO A 136 33.98 -3.85 8.82
CA PRO A 136 33.50 -2.62 8.21
C PRO A 136 32.08 -2.29 8.68
N THR A 137 31.77 -1.01 8.77
CA THR A 137 30.41 -0.50 8.89
C THR A 137 29.74 -0.46 7.50
N ALA A 138 28.43 -0.31 7.45
CA ALA A 138 27.72 -0.14 6.18
C ALA A 138 28.24 1.09 5.40
N GLY A 139 28.61 2.17 6.11
CA GLY A 139 29.21 3.35 5.51
C GLY A 139 30.58 3.09 4.89
N ASP A 140 31.41 2.22 5.50
CA ASP A 140 32.74 1.89 4.99
C ASP A 140 32.70 1.17 3.63
N VAL A 141 31.58 0.51 3.30
CA VAL A 141 31.42 -0.30 2.07
C VAL A 141 30.30 0.21 1.14
N GLY A 142 29.70 1.36 1.45
CA GLY A 142 28.58 1.89 0.66
C GLY A 142 27.30 1.03 0.70
N ALA A 143 27.13 0.22 1.74
CA ALA A 143 25.95 -0.62 1.93
C ALA A 143 24.82 0.15 2.66
N LEU A 144 23.59 -0.33 2.52
CA LEU A 144 22.46 0.15 3.30
C LEU A 144 22.57 -0.37 4.76
N PRO A 145 22.51 0.49 5.79
CA PRO A 145 22.55 0.05 7.18
C PRO A 145 21.33 -0.79 7.57
N VAL A 146 21.50 -1.70 8.54
CA VAL A 146 20.39 -2.51 9.10
C VAL A 146 19.32 -1.66 9.80
N THR A 147 19.70 -0.48 10.28
CA THR A 147 18.78 0.51 10.86
C THR A 147 17.94 1.22 9.79
N GLY A 148 18.06 0.83 8.53
CA GLY A 148 17.44 1.48 7.39
C GLY A 148 18.25 2.67 6.87
N GLY A 149 17.72 3.30 5.83
CA GLY A 149 18.31 4.44 5.15
C GLY A 149 17.50 4.79 3.90
N ARG A 150 18.01 5.74 3.11
CA ARG A 150 17.39 6.13 1.84
C ARG A 150 18.09 5.42 0.68
N LEU A 151 17.31 4.73 -0.13
CA LEU A 151 17.73 4.31 -1.47
C LEU A 151 17.38 5.44 -2.44
N ASN A 152 18.39 6.00 -3.12
CA ASN A 152 18.22 7.10 -4.09
C ASN A 152 17.94 6.61 -5.53
N GLY A 153 17.70 5.31 -5.71
CA GLY A 153 17.46 4.70 -7.01
C GLY A 153 16.47 3.53 -6.93
N PRO A 154 16.10 2.96 -8.07
CA PRO A 154 15.16 1.86 -8.12
C PRO A 154 15.71 0.59 -7.46
N LEU A 155 14.82 -0.21 -6.87
CA LEU A 155 15.13 -1.52 -6.33
C LEU A 155 14.60 -2.62 -7.26
N GLY A 156 15.48 -3.52 -7.68
CA GLY A 156 15.11 -4.74 -8.40
C GLY A 156 15.34 -5.97 -7.52
N ILE A 157 14.36 -6.87 -7.45
CA ILE A 157 14.48 -8.15 -6.75
C ILE A 157 14.46 -9.27 -7.77
N GLY A 158 15.61 -9.94 -7.94
CA GLY A 158 15.77 -11.04 -8.90
C GLY A 158 15.86 -10.59 -10.36
N THR A 159 15.93 -9.28 -10.62
CA THR A 159 15.97 -8.68 -11.96
C THR A 159 16.45 -7.23 -11.86
N ASP A 160 16.87 -6.64 -12.99
CA ASP A 160 17.11 -5.21 -13.10
C ASP A 160 15.78 -4.44 -13.07
N ASN A 161 15.80 -3.19 -12.61
CA ASN A 161 14.60 -2.36 -12.58
C ASN A 161 14.52 -1.45 -13.81
N ALA A 162 13.61 -1.78 -14.72
CA ALA A 162 13.28 -1.01 -15.93
C ALA A 162 12.08 -0.06 -15.73
N LEU A 163 11.30 -0.17 -14.64
CA LEU A 163 10.29 0.84 -14.28
C LEU A 163 10.94 2.20 -14.03
N GLY A 164 12.15 2.23 -13.48
CA GLY A 164 12.91 3.45 -13.19
C GLY A 164 12.28 4.33 -12.11
N GLY A 165 12.91 5.47 -11.83
CA GLY A 165 12.52 6.35 -10.73
C GLY A 165 12.53 5.65 -9.36
N ASN A 166 11.65 6.08 -8.45
CA ASN A 166 11.47 5.43 -7.15
C ASN A 166 10.49 4.25 -7.33
N SER A 167 11.04 3.05 -7.53
CA SER A 167 10.23 1.85 -7.80
C SER A 167 10.85 0.59 -7.22
N LEU A 168 10.00 -0.43 -7.11
CA LEU A 168 10.33 -1.80 -6.77
C LEU A 168 9.81 -2.71 -7.89
N VAL A 169 10.69 -3.54 -8.48
CA VAL A 169 10.27 -4.60 -9.41
C VAL A 169 10.60 -5.98 -8.87
N LEU A 170 9.81 -6.98 -9.25
CA LEU A 170 9.83 -8.32 -8.68
C LEU A 170 9.88 -9.40 -9.77
N GLY A 171 11.04 -10.04 -9.96
CA GLY A 171 11.23 -11.18 -10.87
C GLY A 171 11.12 -10.88 -12.37
N ASP A 172 10.53 -9.74 -12.72
CA ASP A 172 10.37 -9.20 -14.06
C ASP A 172 10.69 -7.71 -14.03
N ASN A 173 11.39 -7.20 -15.06
CA ASN A 173 12.06 -5.90 -14.95
C ASN A 173 11.12 -4.69 -15.02
N ASP A 174 9.86 -4.90 -15.36
CA ASP A 174 8.86 -3.84 -15.53
C ASP A 174 7.51 -4.14 -14.81
N THR A 175 7.54 -5.08 -13.86
CA THR A 175 6.38 -5.47 -13.03
C THR A 175 6.66 -5.20 -11.55
N GLY A 176 5.81 -4.41 -10.89
CA GLY A 176 5.96 -4.06 -9.47
C GLY A 176 5.24 -2.78 -9.04
N PHE A 177 5.90 -1.99 -8.19
CA PHE A 177 5.35 -0.74 -7.63
C PHE A 177 6.21 0.46 -7.98
N LYS A 178 5.60 1.60 -8.31
CA LYS A 178 6.32 2.82 -8.70
C LYS A 178 5.65 4.05 -8.10
N GLN A 179 6.45 5.00 -7.61
CA GLN A 179 5.96 6.33 -7.30
C GLN A 179 5.74 7.10 -8.61
N ASP A 180 4.48 7.39 -8.94
CA ASP A 180 4.10 8.13 -10.15
C ASP A 180 3.97 9.63 -9.92
N GLY A 181 4.07 10.05 -8.66
CA GLY A 181 3.94 11.42 -8.21
C GLY A 181 3.91 11.49 -6.69
N ASP A 182 3.84 12.70 -6.14
CA ASP A 182 3.64 12.88 -4.70
C ASP A 182 2.30 12.27 -4.27
N GLY A 183 2.33 11.39 -3.26
CA GLY A 183 1.15 10.67 -2.78
C GLY A 183 0.57 9.59 -3.70
N VAL A 184 1.19 9.27 -4.85
CA VAL A 184 0.67 8.28 -5.82
C VAL A 184 1.58 7.06 -5.92
N LEU A 185 1.09 5.92 -5.47
CA LEU A 185 1.76 4.62 -5.60
C LEU A 185 1.09 3.80 -6.71
N GLY A 186 1.73 3.69 -7.87
CA GLY A 186 1.30 2.88 -9.00
C GLY A 186 1.63 1.39 -8.82
N ILE A 187 0.76 0.54 -9.37
CA ILE A 187 0.88 -0.91 -9.47
C ILE A 187 1.04 -1.23 -10.97
N TYR A 188 2.17 -1.82 -11.33
CA TYR A 188 2.58 -2.06 -12.71
C TYR A 188 2.73 -3.54 -13.01
N ALA A 189 2.34 -3.93 -14.22
CA ALA A 189 2.64 -5.23 -14.81
C ALA A 189 3.02 -5.04 -16.28
N ASN A 190 4.15 -5.57 -16.70
CA ASN A 190 4.65 -5.46 -18.08
C ASN A 190 4.66 -4.01 -18.59
N ASN A 191 5.22 -3.10 -17.77
CA ASN A 191 5.29 -1.66 -18.00
C ASN A 191 3.93 -0.93 -18.11
N ALA A 192 2.81 -1.61 -17.81
CA ALA A 192 1.47 -1.03 -17.81
C ALA A 192 0.94 -0.84 -16.38
N ARG A 193 0.41 0.34 -16.07
CA ARG A 193 -0.20 0.62 -14.77
C ARG A 193 -1.59 -0.02 -14.66
N VAL A 194 -1.71 -1.10 -13.91
CA VAL A 194 -2.97 -1.85 -13.69
C VAL A 194 -3.80 -1.32 -12.53
N GLY A 195 -3.18 -0.56 -11.63
CA GLY A 195 -3.87 0.11 -10.51
C GLY A 195 -2.96 1.14 -9.85
N TYR A 196 -3.51 1.89 -8.90
CA TYR A 196 -2.71 2.79 -8.07
C TYR A 196 -3.44 3.11 -6.75
N ILE A 197 -2.69 3.58 -5.78
CA ILE A 197 -3.21 4.11 -4.52
C ILE A 197 -2.85 5.59 -4.46
N ASP A 198 -3.82 6.42 -4.09
CA ASP A 198 -3.62 7.82 -3.74
C ASP A 198 -4.47 8.20 -2.51
N ASN A 199 -4.59 9.49 -2.20
CA ASN A 199 -5.38 9.98 -1.08
C ASN A 199 -6.91 9.79 -1.24
N SER A 200 -7.38 9.37 -2.42
CA SER A 200 -8.78 9.07 -2.73
C SER A 200 -9.10 7.57 -2.58
N GLY A 201 -8.09 6.71 -2.45
CA GLY A 201 -8.25 5.29 -2.16
C GLY A 201 -7.48 4.38 -3.13
N LEU A 202 -8.00 3.16 -3.30
CA LEU A 202 -7.49 2.19 -4.27
C LEU A 202 -8.22 2.36 -5.60
N HIS A 203 -7.46 2.61 -6.66
CA HIS A 203 -7.94 2.75 -8.02
C HIS A 203 -7.50 1.56 -8.88
N MET A 204 -8.42 1.03 -9.67
CA MET A 204 -8.16 -0.06 -10.62
C MET A 204 -8.26 0.50 -12.03
N SER A 205 -7.14 0.51 -12.75
CA SER A 205 -7.02 1.10 -14.10
C SER A 205 -7.51 0.16 -15.20
N VAL A 206 -7.76 -1.10 -14.83
CA VAL A 206 -8.27 -2.18 -15.68
C VAL A 206 -9.37 -2.92 -14.92
N ASP A 207 -10.05 -3.85 -15.61
CA ASP A 207 -11.08 -4.69 -14.99
C ASP A 207 -10.56 -5.42 -13.76
N ILE A 208 -11.40 -5.46 -12.72
CA ILE A 208 -11.11 -6.22 -11.50
C ILE A 208 -11.51 -7.67 -11.75
N PHE A 209 -10.56 -8.47 -12.24
CA PHE A 209 -10.68 -9.93 -12.24
C PHE A 209 -10.35 -10.45 -10.84
N THR A 210 -11.39 -10.78 -10.08
CA THR A 210 -11.23 -11.37 -8.74
C THR A 210 -11.68 -12.82 -8.77
N ASN A 211 -10.88 -13.71 -8.16
CA ASN A 211 -11.30 -15.10 -7.90
C ASN A 211 -12.40 -15.16 -6.81
N GLY A 212 -12.76 -14.02 -6.19
CA GLY A 212 -13.78 -13.85 -5.14
C GLY A 212 -14.69 -12.63 -5.40
N GLY A 213 -15.19 -11.95 -4.36
CA GLY A 213 -16.13 -10.82 -4.51
C GLY A 213 -15.57 -9.44 -4.11
N ILE A 214 -16.10 -8.37 -4.70
CA ILE A 214 -15.79 -6.97 -4.32
C ILE A 214 -16.67 -6.56 -3.11
N ARG A 215 -16.04 -6.13 -2.00
CA ARG A 215 -16.74 -5.67 -0.79
C ARG A 215 -16.67 -4.13 -0.68
N ALA A 216 -17.82 -3.45 -0.55
CA ALA A 216 -17.92 -1.99 -0.53
C ALA A 216 -18.65 -1.46 0.72
N GLY A 217 -17.91 -1.04 1.76
CA GLY A 217 -18.45 -0.34 2.95
C GLY A 217 -18.12 -1.03 4.30
N ASP A 218 -17.99 -0.19 5.34
CA ASP A 218 -17.64 -0.57 6.72
C ASP A 218 -18.84 -0.37 7.69
N GLY A 219 -19.29 0.89 7.88
CA GLY A 219 -20.42 1.23 8.77
C GLY A 219 -21.83 0.91 8.24
N LYS A 220 -22.14 1.25 6.98
CA LYS A 220 -23.25 0.67 6.18
C LYS A 220 -22.88 0.68 4.71
N ARG A 221 -23.08 -0.46 4.06
CA ARG A 221 -22.51 -0.85 2.77
C ARG A 221 -23.50 -0.65 1.62
N LEU A 222 -23.08 0.02 0.53
CA LEU A 222 -23.79 -0.03 -0.74
C LEU A 222 -23.63 -1.45 -1.29
N SER A 223 -24.72 -2.20 -1.23
CA SER A 223 -24.68 -3.64 -1.41
C SER A 223 -25.64 -4.05 -2.51
N LEU A 224 -25.06 -4.40 -3.66
CA LEU A 224 -25.70 -5.35 -4.57
C LEU A 224 -25.46 -6.73 -3.94
N THR A 225 -26.51 -7.31 -3.33
CA THR A 225 -26.43 -8.55 -2.53
C THR A 225 -27.46 -9.55 -3.01
N SER A 226 -27.06 -10.79 -3.19
CA SER A 226 -27.98 -11.93 -3.28
C SER A 226 -27.96 -12.70 -1.96
N ASN A 227 -29.13 -13.13 -1.48
CA ASN A 227 -29.27 -14.10 -0.36
C ASN A 227 -29.30 -15.56 -0.85
N ASN A 228 -29.23 -15.81 -2.17
CA ASN A 228 -29.17 -17.13 -2.82
C ASN A 228 -30.36 -18.10 -2.61
N ASN A 229 -31.57 -17.59 -2.34
CA ASN A 229 -32.81 -18.37 -2.23
C ASN A 229 -33.76 -18.21 -3.43
N SER A 230 -33.39 -17.37 -4.40
CA SER A 230 -34.07 -17.32 -5.69
C SER A 230 -33.85 -18.64 -6.42
N THR A 231 -34.90 -19.23 -7.00
CA THR A 231 -34.80 -20.43 -7.84
C THR A 231 -34.25 -20.14 -9.25
N MET A 232 -34.00 -18.85 -9.56
CA MET A 232 -33.52 -18.33 -10.86
C MET A 232 -32.46 -17.25 -10.65
N ALA A 233 -31.49 -17.13 -11.57
CA ALA A 233 -30.52 -16.04 -11.57
C ALA A 233 -31.23 -14.71 -11.81
N ALA A 234 -30.74 -13.61 -11.21
CA ALA A 234 -31.24 -12.28 -11.48
C ALA A 234 -30.07 -11.37 -11.83
N THR A 235 -30.22 -10.55 -12.87
CA THR A 235 -29.14 -9.68 -13.32
C THR A 235 -29.60 -8.24 -13.46
N PHE A 236 -28.72 -7.31 -13.06
CA PHE A 236 -28.89 -5.89 -13.34
C PHE A 236 -28.17 -5.61 -14.66
N ASN A 237 -28.94 -5.49 -15.72
CA ASN A 237 -28.41 -5.29 -17.05
C ASN A 237 -28.54 -3.84 -17.48
N LEU A 238 -27.56 -3.42 -18.26
CA LEU A 238 -27.60 -2.20 -19.04
C LEU A 238 -27.31 -2.59 -20.49
N TRP A 239 -28.32 -2.46 -21.34
CA TRP A 239 -28.21 -2.82 -22.75
C TRP A 239 -29.10 -1.93 -23.62
N GLY A 240 -29.02 -2.09 -24.95
CA GLY A 240 -29.86 -1.34 -25.89
C GLY A 240 -29.58 -1.67 -27.35
N GLY A 241 -30.35 -1.05 -28.25
CA GLY A 241 -30.24 -1.16 -29.70
C GLY A 241 -30.99 -0.04 -30.43
N ALA A 242 -31.02 -0.05 -31.76
CA ALA A 242 -31.60 1.03 -32.58
C ALA A 242 -33.08 1.33 -32.23
N ASP A 243 -33.87 0.30 -31.96
CA ASP A 243 -35.30 0.43 -31.65
C ASP A 243 -35.60 0.53 -30.15
N ARG A 244 -34.60 0.23 -29.31
CA ARG A 244 -34.68 0.31 -27.84
C ARG A 244 -33.42 0.96 -27.31
N PRO A 245 -33.33 2.30 -27.43
CA PRO A 245 -32.08 3.02 -27.20
C PRO A 245 -31.41 2.75 -25.84
N THR A 246 -32.16 2.56 -24.76
CA THR A 246 -31.60 2.24 -23.44
C THR A 246 -32.57 1.42 -22.64
N VAL A 247 -32.08 0.33 -22.08
CA VAL A 247 -32.81 -0.55 -21.18
C VAL A 247 -31.97 -0.74 -19.92
N ILE A 248 -32.52 -0.30 -18.79
CA ILE A 248 -32.05 -0.70 -17.46
C ILE A 248 -33.00 -1.79 -17.02
N GLU A 249 -32.48 -3.01 -17.01
CA GLU A 249 -33.29 -4.20 -16.88
C GLU A 249 -32.89 -4.98 -15.64
N LEU A 250 -33.93 -5.44 -14.95
CA LEU A 250 -33.83 -6.54 -14.02
C LEU A 250 -34.56 -7.72 -14.66
N ASP A 251 -33.80 -8.74 -14.99
CA ASP A 251 -34.31 -9.98 -15.55
C ASP A 251 -33.95 -11.17 -14.68
N ASP A 252 -34.55 -12.32 -15.01
CA ASP A 252 -34.18 -13.63 -14.53
C ASP A 252 -34.10 -14.67 -15.66
N ASP A 253 -33.87 -15.94 -15.31
CA ASP A 253 -33.73 -17.04 -16.27
C ASP A 253 -34.97 -17.28 -17.16
N GLN A 254 -36.14 -16.79 -16.75
CA GLN A 254 -37.39 -16.88 -17.51
C GLN A 254 -37.66 -15.61 -18.33
N GLY A 255 -36.82 -14.58 -18.19
CA GLY A 255 -36.82 -13.35 -18.97
C GLY A 255 -36.89 -12.09 -18.12
N TRP A 256 -37.17 -10.96 -18.76
CA TRP A 256 -37.24 -9.67 -18.09
C TRP A 256 -38.41 -9.62 -17.11
N GLN A 257 -38.13 -9.18 -15.88
CA GLN A 257 -39.14 -8.93 -14.85
C GLN A 257 -39.67 -7.51 -15.01
N PHE A 258 -38.74 -6.56 -15.00
CA PHE A 258 -39.06 -5.18 -15.31
C PHE A 258 -37.86 -4.47 -15.89
N TYR A 259 -38.18 -3.48 -16.71
CA TYR A 259 -37.20 -2.53 -17.15
C TYR A 259 -37.80 -1.14 -17.16
N SER A 260 -36.91 -0.17 -16.98
CA SER A 260 -37.16 1.15 -17.51
C SER A 260 -36.49 1.23 -18.87
N GLN A 261 -37.25 1.64 -19.89
CA GLN A 261 -36.65 1.98 -21.18
C GLN A 261 -37.06 3.36 -21.63
N ARG A 262 -36.20 3.93 -22.46
CA ARG A 262 -36.54 5.06 -23.31
C ARG A 262 -36.82 4.56 -24.72
N ASN A 263 -37.92 5.00 -25.30
CA ASN A 263 -38.31 4.67 -26.66
C ASN A 263 -37.62 5.61 -27.67
N THR A 264 -37.69 5.25 -28.94
CA THR A 264 -37.14 6.06 -30.05
C THR A 264 -37.79 7.44 -30.17
N ASP A 265 -39.06 7.57 -29.77
CA ASP A 265 -39.79 8.85 -29.73
C ASP A 265 -39.49 9.68 -28.46
N GLY A 266 -38.63 9.17 -27.58
CA GLY A 266 -38.19 9.84 -26.35
C GLY A 266 -39.07 9.58 -25.13
N SER A 267 -40.23 8.95 -25.27
CA SER A 267 -41.07 8.57 -24.14
C SER A 267 -40.38 7.51 -23.27
N ILE A 268 -40.67 7.50 -21.97
CA ILE A 268 -40.18 6.47 -21.05
C ILE A 268 -41.33 5.52 -20.79
N SER A 269 -41.01 4.23 -20.81
CA SER A 269 -41.90 3.23 -20.24
C SER A 269 -41.19 2.44 -19.17
N PHE A 270 -41.79 2.41 -17.99
CA PHE A 270 -41.53 1.39 -17.00
C PHE A 270 -42.47 0.22 -17.31
N ARG A 271 -41.88 -0.92 -17.64
CA ARG A 271 -42.63 -2.13 -18.00
C ARG A 271 -42.40 -3.15 -16.92
N VAL A 272 -43.49 -3.75 -16.45
CA VAL A 272 -43.49 -4.86 -15.51
C VAL A 272 -44.15 -6.03 -16.21
N ASN A 273 -43.44 -7.15 -16.29
CA ASN A 273 -43.95 -8.38 -16.86
C ASN A 273 -44.73 -9.16 -15.77
N GLY A 274 -45.85 -8.59 -15.32
CA GLY A 274 -46.62 -9.14 -14.21
C GLY A 274 -47.57 -8.12 -13.58
N GLN A 275 -48.00 -8.42 -12.34
CA GLN A 275 -48.83 -7.52 -11.55
C GLN A 275 -48.01 -6.47 -10.83
N MET A 276 -48.59 -5.27 -10.68
CA MET A 276 -48.02 -4.18 -9.89
C MET A 276 -48.98 -3.87 -8.74
N GLU A 277 -48.59 -4.25 -7.54
CA GLU A 277 -49.38 -4.08 -6.31
C GLU A 277 -48.87 -2.89 -5.49
N PRO A 278 -49.43 -1.68 -5.64
CA PRO A 278 -49.05 -0.55 -4.82
C PRO A 278 -49.52 -0.71 -3.37
N ASN A 279 -48.77 -0.11 -2.43
CA ASN A 279 -49.18 -0.03 -1.02
C ASN A 279 -50.48 0.80 -0.81
N SER A 280 -50.91 1.57 -1.82
CA SER A 280 -52.19 2.29 -1.82
C SER A 280 -52.78 2.36 -3.23
N TYR A 281 -54.05 2.01 -3.34
CA TYR A 281 -54.85 2.11 -4.57
C TYR A 281 -55.69 3.39 -4.66
N SER A 282 -55.55 4.34 -3.72
CA SER A 282 -56.43 5.53 -3.61
C SER A 282 -56.56 6.35 -4.90
N ASN A 283 -55.47 6.48 -5.66
CA ASN A 283 -55.46 7.17 -6.96
C ASN A 283 -56.11 6.35 -8.09
N PHE A 284 -56.25 5.03 -7.94
CA PHE A 284 -56.99 4.16 -8.86
C PHE A 284 -58.48 4.09 -8.48
N ASP A 285 -58.77 3.87 -7.20
CA ASP A 285 -60.13 3.72 -6.65
C ASP A 285 -61.00 4.96 -6.84
N SER A 286 -60.38 6.14 -6.89
CA SER A 286 -61.08 7.41 -7.17
C SER A 286 -61.52 7.56 -8.63
N ARG A 287 -61.11 6.67 -9.54
CA ARG A 287 -61.35 6.80 -10.99
C ARG A 287 -62.39 5.85 -11.55
N TYR A 288 -62.72 4.77 -10.84
CA TYR A 288 -63.57 3.70 -11.37
C TYR A 288 -64.74 3.37 -10.43
N VAL A 289 -65.83 2.87 -11.01
CA VAL A 289 -66.94 2.29 -10.23
C VAL A 289 -66.49 0.96 -9.65
N GLN A 290 -66.55 0.85 -8.34
CA GLN A 290 -66.09 -0.31 -7.57
C GLN A 290 -67.23 -1.30 -7.31
N ASP A 291 -68.47 -0.80 -7.17
CA ASP A 291 -69.65 -1.63 -6.93
C ASP A 291 -70.94 -0.89 -7.32
N ILE A 292 -72.03 -1.64 -7.50
CA ILE A 292 -73.39 -1.14 -7.77
C ILE A 292 -74.38 -1.90 -6.90
N ARG A 293 -75.29 -1.18 -6.24
CA ARG A 293 -76.32 -1.81 -5.40
C ARG A 293 -77.68 -1.12 -5.51
N LEU A 294 -78.70 -1.78 -4.97
CA LEU A 294 -79.95 -1.13 -4.62
C LEU A 294 -79.89 -0.61 -3.18
N GLY A 295 -80.23 0.66 -2.99
CA GLY A 295 -80.31 1.31 -1.70
C GLY A 295 -81.52 0.85 -0.88
N SER A 296 -81.87 1.61 0.15
CA SER A 296 -82.96 1.27 1.06
C SER A 296 -84.30 1.11 0.34
N LEU A 297 -85.07 0.08 0.77
CA LEU A 297 -86.44 -0.18 0.32
C LEU A 297 -87.34 1.00 0.68
N GLN A 298 -88.17 1.42 -0.28
CA GLN A 298 -89.31 2.28 -0.04
C GLN A 298 -90.58 1.52 -0.43
N TYR A 299 -91.57 1.53 0.45
CA TYR A 299 -92.90 1.00 0.17
C TYR A 299 -93.84 2.15 -0.19
N GLY A 300 -94.65 1.95 -1.23
CA GLY A 300 -95.73 2.83 -1.62
C GLY A 300 -96.99 2.00 -1.84
N GLN A 301 -98.10 2.41 -1.21
CA GLN A 301 -99.40 1.78 -1.45
C GLN A 301 -99.88 2.13 -2.87
N VAL A 302 -100.33 1.11 -3.61
CA VAL A 302 -100.77 1.21 -5.01
C VAL A 302 -102.30 1.16 -5.08
N TRP A 303 -102.95 0.25 -4.37
CA TRP A 303 -104.40 0.17 -4.34
C TRP A 303 -104.99 1.36 -3.55
N ASN A 304 -105.84 2.16 -4.21
CA ASN A 304 -106.37 3.45 -3.70
C ASN A 304 -105.29 4.40 -3.11
N GLY A 305 -104.03 4.25 -3.54
CA GLY A 305 -102.88 5.03 -3.07
C GLY A 305 -102.14 5.74 -4.20
N PRO A 306 -101.25 6.72 -3.90
CA PRO A 306 -100.57 7.52 -4.92
C PRO A 306 -99.47 6.75 -5.70
N GLY A 307 -99.07 5.56 -5.23
CA GLY A 307 -97.98 4.80 -5.84
C GLY A 307 -96.65 5.56 -5.86
N PHE A 308 -95.85 5.35 -6.91
CA PHE A 308 -94.61 6.06 -7.15
C PHE A 308 -94.62 6.74 -8.52
N SER A 309 -94.26 8.03 -8.57
CA SER A 309 -93.91 8.71 -9.82
C SER A 309 -92.48 8.36 -10.23
N ASP A 310 -92.15 8.59 -11.51
CA ASP A 310 -90.78 8.47 -11.97
C ASP A 310 -89.84 9.38 -11.15
N THR A 311 -88.70 8.83 -10.75
CA THR A 311 -87.71 9.51 -9.92
C THR A 311 -86.35 9.02 -10.37
N SER A 312 -85.50 9.94 -10.83
CA SER A 312 -84.16 9.65 -11.37
C SER A 312 -83.38 8.69 -10.47
N GLY A 313 -82.92 7.58 -11.05
CA GLY A 313 -82.16 6.55 -10.33
C GLY A 313 -82.96 5.55 -9.51
N TYR A 314 -84.31 5.59 -9.48
CA TYR A 314 -85.14 4.63 -8.74
C TYR A 314 -85.76 3.57 -9.65
N VAL A 315 -85.86 2.34 -9.13
CA VAL A 315 -86.52 1.21 -9.82
C VAL A 315 -87.50 0.49 -8.89
N ILE A 316 -88.58 -0.05 -9.45
CA ILE A 316 -89.51 -0.93 -8.74
C ILE A 316 -88.84 -2.28 -8.50
N THR A 317 -88.86 -2.78 -7.26
CA THR A 317 -88.18 -4.02 -6.84
C THR A 317 -89.14 -5.06 -6.26
N GLY A 318 -90.43 -4.79 -6.25
CA GLY A 318 -91.43 -5.75 -5.78
C GLY A 318 -92.83 -5.21 -5.93
N ILE A 319 -93.77 -6.13 -6.13
CA ILE A 319 -95.20 -5.88 -6.21
C ILE A 319 -95.84 -6.82 -5.19
N ILE A 320 -96.71 -6.27 -4.35
CA ILE A 320 -97.36 -7.00 -3.26
C ILE A 320 -98.84 -7.08 -3.57
N ASN A 321 -99.36 -8.30 -3.49
CA ASN A 321 -100.78 -8.59 -3.40
C ASN A 321 -100.93 -9.61 -2.26
N GLY A 322 -101.35 -9.12 -1.09
CA GLY A 322 -101.38 -9.89 0.15
C GLY A 322 -102.65 -10.72 0.32
N ASN A 323 -103.74 -10.34 -0.35
CA ASN A 323 -105.03 -11.04 -0.29
C ASN A 323 -105.23 -12.01 -1.48
N SER A 324 -104.29 -12.04 -2.43
CA SER A 324 -104.28 -12.88 -3.64
C SER A 324 -105.48 -12.67 -4.57
N ASP A 325 -106.01 -11.45 -4.65
CA ASP A 325 -107.07 -11.07 -5.61
C ASP A 325 -106.50 -10.63 -6.98
N GLU A 326 -107.31 -10.03 -7.86
CA GLU A 326 -106.85 -9.56 -9.18
C GLU A 326 -106.12 -8.20 -9.15
N LEU A 327 -105.98 -7.55 -7.99
CA LEU A 327 -105.47 -6.19 -7.84
C LEU A 327 -104.10 -6.17 -7.14
N VAL A 328 -103.32 -5.11 -7.34
CA VAL A 328 -102.02 -4.91 -6.69
C VAL A 328 -102.18 -3.97 -5.50
N ASP A 329 -101.81 -4.42 -4.31
CA ASP A 329 -101.93 -3.64 -3.06
C ASP A 329 -100.84 -2.59 -2.92
N GLY A 330 -99.59 -2.96 -3.21
CA GLY A 330 -98.43 -2.13 -2.95
C GLY A 330 -97.24 -2.40 -3.85
N ALA A 331 -96.35 -1.42 -3.95
CA ALA A 331 -95.10 -1.51 -4.68
C ALA A 331 -93.92 -1.18 -3.77
N HIS A 332 -92.82 -1.88 -4.01
CA HIS A 332 -91.52 -1.58 -3.45
C HIS A 332 -90.65 -0.91 -4.50
N ARG A 333 -89.89 0.12 -4.13
CA ARG A 333 -88.84 0.70 -4.98
C ARG A 333 -87.54 0.91 -4.21
N ARG A 334 -86.42 0.99 -4.92
CA ARG A 334 -85.08 1.30 -4.37
C ARG A 334 -84.29 2.19 -5.33
N PRO A 335 -83.42 3.10 -4.84
CA PRO A 335 -82.47 3.79 -5.71
C PRO A 335 -81.34 2.83 -6.13
N ILE A 336 -80.87 2.92 -7.36
CA ILE A 336 -79.62 2.32 -7.79
C ILE A 336 -78.49 3.25 -7.34
N GLN A 337 -77.48 2.70 -6.68
CA GLN A 337 -76.31 3.41 -6.20
C GLN A 337 -75.04 2.80 -6.79
N LYS A 338 -74.00 3.61 -6.99
CA LYS A 338 -72.65 3.18 -7.40
C LYS A 338 -71.60 3.63 -6.38
N LEU A 339 -70.58 2.80 -6.15
CA LEU A 339 -69.46 3.06 -5.25
C LEU A 339 -68.26 3.59 -6.07
N ILE A 340 -67.72 4.74 -5.72
CA ILE A 340 -66.47 5.28 -6.30
C ILE A 340 -65.67 5.90 -5.15
N GLY A 341 -64.37 5.59 -5.05
CA GLY A 341 -63.50 6.16 -4.02
C GLY A 341 -64.01 5.94 -2.60
N ASN A 342 -64.60 4.78 -2.31
CA ASN A 342 -65.22 4.43 -1.02
C ASN A 342 -66.46 5.28 -0.63
N GLN A 343 -67.09 5.98 -1.60
CA GLN A 343 -68.33 6.74 -1.39
C GLN A 343 -69.45 6.24 -2.32
N TRP A 344 -70.66 6.07 -1.77
CA TRP A 344 -71.86 5.69 -2.54
C TRP A 344 -72.56 6.92 -3.12
N TYR A 345 -72.87 6.87 -4.41
CA TYR A 345 -73.60 7.90 -5.17
C TYR A 345 -74.88 7.31 -5.76
N ASN A 346 -76.00 8.03 -5.71
CA ASN A 346 -77.19 7.66 -6.48
C ASN A 346 -76.91 7.85 -7.98
N VAL A 347 -77.34 6.91 -8.81
CA VAL A 347 -77.26 7.06 -10.27
C VAL A 347 -78.34 8.02 -10.76
N VAL A 348 -78.23 8.46 -12.02
CA VAL A 348 -79.19 9.34 -12.69
C VAL A 348 -79.83 8.62 -13.87
N SER A 349 -81.14 8.80 -14.05
CA SER A 349 -81.89 8.46 -15.27
C SER A 349 -81.81 9.63 -16.26
N ILE A 350 -81.58 9.34 -17.55
CA ILE A 350 -81.49 10.32 -18.65
C ILE A 350 -82.75 10.37 -19.49
#